data_AF-L7VX70-F1
#
_entry.id   AF-L7VX70-F1
#
_cell.length_a   1.000
_cell.length_b   1.000
_cell.length_c   1.000
_cell.angle_alpha   90.00
_cell.angle_beta   90.00
_cell.angle_gamma   90.00
#
_symmetry.space_group_name_H-M   'P 1'
#
loop_
_entity.id
_entity.type
_entity.pdbx_description
1 polymer ?
#
loop_
_entity_poly.entity_id
_entity_poly.type
_entity_poly.pdbx_seq_one_letter_code
_entity_poly.pdbx_strand_id
1 'polypeptide(L)'
;MKIMTTVRTFRSAGRFLFAVACSLLMQLGCSPDSDGPREFWRPWYELPDALVSEEPTIDLGVRDLSSVQDASVSDLTAPQGCTLSVSVTTSSAGGKYAPRNIGAIWISDGSGRFVKSLYVWAGQRAKYLRKWNEVTSAASLPASRVDAISSATLGSHGVRSATWKCTDTTGKLVVDGSYQVCFELTDFDGQGPSDCVAFTKGSAPFSVTPADAASFGKRRLDFTP
;
A
#
# COMPACT_ATOMS: atom_id res chain seq x y z
N MET A 1 37.68 40.85 40.00
CA MET A 1 37.36 41.08 38.57
C MET A 1 35.92 41.59 38.50
N LYS A 2 35.74 42.89 38.19
CA LYS A 2 34.44 43.56 38.01
C LYS A 2 33.90 43.23 36.63
N ILE A 3 32.66 42.75 36.50
CA ILE A 3 31.76 43.15 35.40
C ILE A 3 30.30 43.07 35.89
N MET A 4 29.71 44.25 36.14
CA MET A 4 28.27 44.50 36.13
C MET A 4 27.76 44.43 34.69
N THR A 5 26.60 43.84 34.42
CA THR A 5 25.70 44.36 33.38
C THR A 5 24.25 44.03 33.74
N THR A 6 23.46 45.09 33.77
CA THR A 6 22.06 45.19 34.17
C THR A 6 21.23 45.50 32.93
N VAL A 7 20.03 44.89 32.86
CA VAL A 7 18.79 45.31 32.17
C VAL A 7 18.75 45.36 30.64
N ARG A 8 17.76 44.65 30.07
CA ARG A 8 16.79 45.24 29.14
C ARG A 8 15.37 44.78 29.43
N THR A 9 14.47 45.75 29.34
CA THR A 9 13.06 45.77 29.71
C THR A 9 12.17 45.69 28.46
N PHE A 10 10.90 45.29 28.71
CA PHE A 10 9.64 45.75 28.08
C PHE A 10 9.01 45.05 26.85
N ARG A 11 7.79 44.53 27.12
CA ARG A 11 6.48 44.61 26.41
C ARG A 11 6.42 44.06 24.97
N SER A 12 5.39 43.32 24.56
CA SER A 12 4.00 43.79 24.53
C SER A 12 3.01 42.64 24.28
N ALA A 13 1.90 42.65 25.04
CA ALA A 13 0.71 41.89 24.75
C ALA A 13 -0.06 42.53 23.59
N GLY A 14 -0.57 41.72 22.66
CA GLY A 14 -1.42 42.17 21.55
C GLY A 14 -2.65 41.28 21.45
N ARG A 15 -3.71 41.63 22.18
CA ARG A 15 -5.09 41.21 21.92
C ARG A 15 -5.66 42.15 20.87
N PHE A 16 -6.22 41.63 19.79
CA PHE A 16 -7.18 42.36 18.96
C PHE A 16 -8.42 41.49 18.75
N LEU A 17 -9.46 41.81 19.52
CA LEU A 17 -10.84 41.55 19.16
C LEU A 17 -11.28 42.69 18.21
N PHE A 18 -11.86 42.34 17.07
CA PHE A 18 -12.84 43.20 16.40
C PHE A 18 -13.99 42.32 15.93
N ALA A 19 -15.19 42.72 16.34
CA ALA A 19 -16.46 42.10 16.03
C ALA A 19 -17.21 42.97 14.99
N VAL A 20 -18.34 42.41 14.52
CA VAL A 20 -19.54 43.07 13.96
C VAL A 20 -19.73 43.02 12.42
N ALA A 21 -20.50 42.00 12.01
CA ALA A 21 -21.76 41.99 11.24
C ALA A 21 -21.98 42.83 9.96
N CYS A 22 -22.52 42.17 8.91
CA CYS A 22 -23.51 42.71 7.95
C CYS A 22 -24.12 41.53 7.14
N SER A 23 -25.33 41.06 7.46
CA SER A 23 -26.62 41.35 6.79
C SER A 23 -26.84 40.70 5.41
N LEU A 24 -27.55 39.57 5.45
CA LEU A 24 -28.74 39.17 4.68
C LEU A 24 -29.04 39.88 3.33
N LEU A 25 -29.13 39.09 2.26
CA LEU A 25 -30.11 39.30 1.17
C LEU A 25 -30.47 37.94 0.53
N MET A 26 -31.74 37.55 0.72
CA MET A 26 -32.43 36.52 -0.07
C MET A 26 -32.84 37.11 -1.43
N GLN A 27 -32.77 36.29 -2.49
CA GLN A 27 -33.75 36.19 -3.59
C GLN A 27 -33.32 35.00 -4.48
N LEU A 28 -34.03 33.87 -4.45
CA LEU A 28 -35.21 33.52 -5.27
C LEU A 28 -34.86 33.28 -6.75
N GLY A 29 -34.65 32.00 -7.08
CA GLY A 29 -34.69 31.45 -8.43
C GLY A 29 -35.09 29.99 -8.33
N CYS A 30 -36.40 29.73 -8.26
CA CYS A 30 -36.98 28.40 -8.34
C CYS A 30 -37.31 28.16 -9.82
N SER A 31 -36.50 27.36 -10.51
CA SER A 31 -36.86 26.77 -11.80
C SER A 31 -37.06 25.27 -11.56
N PRO A 32 -38.24 24.71 -11.86
CA PRO A 32 -38.45 23.27 -11.81
C PRO A 32 -38.00 22.66 -13.14
N ASP A 33 -36.76 22.21 -13.22
CA ASP A 33 -36.39 21.25 -14.27
C ASP A 33 -36.96 19.90 -13.87
N SER A 34 -38.05 19.56 -14.54
CA SER A 34 -38.71 18.27 -14.53
C SER A 34 -37.86 17.26 -15.29
N ASP A 35 -36.87 16.65 -14.65
CA ASP A 35 -36.27 15.42 -15.16
C ASP A 35 -36.92 14.21 -14.48
N GLY A 36 -37.52 13.38 -15.33
CA GLY A 36 -38.35 12.25 -14.97
C GLY A 36 -37.62 11.13 -14.23
N PRO A 37 -38.37 10.12 -13.77
CA PRO A 37 -37.81 9.05 -12.96
C PRO A 37 -37.03 8.03 -13.81
N ARG A 38 -35.80 7.75 -13.36
CA ARG A 38 -35.14 6.42 -13.38
C ARG A 38 -34.40 6.00 -14.66
N GLU A 39 -33.17 6.47 -14.80
CA GLU A 39 -32.11 5.83 -15.62
C GLU A 39 -31.35 4.71 -14.86
N PHE A 40 -31.82 4.31 -13.67
CA PHE A 40 -31.10 3.37 -12.79
C PHE A 40 -31.26 1.88 -13.18
N TRP A 41 -32.14 1.55 -14.13
CA TRP A 41 -32.38 0.17 -14.58
C TRP A 41 -32.59 0.06 -16.09
N ARG A 42 -31.57 0.38 -16.90
CA ARG A 42 -31.58 -0.06 -18.31
C ARG A 42 -30.94 -1.45 -18.42
N PRO A 43 -31.65 -2.48 -18.92
CA PRO A 43 -31.10 -3.80 -19.21
C PRO A 43 -30.05 -3.73 -20.33
N TRP A 44 -28.99 -4.53 -20.21
CA TRP A 44 -27.75 -4.47 -21.01
C TRP A 44 -27.83 -4.91 -22.49
N TYR A 45 -29.02 -5.03 -23.11
CA TYR A 45 -29.14 -5.55 -24.48
C TYR A 45 -30.10 -4.77 -25.40
N GLU A 46 -30.11 -3.44 -25.32
CA GLU A 46 -30.74 -2.62 -26.36
C GLU A 46 -29.76 -1.55 -26.85
N LEU A 47 -28.91 -1.93 -27.81
CA LEU A 47 -28.31 -0.98 -28.74
C LEU A 47 -29.16 -0.99 -30.02
N PRO A 48 -29.56 0.19 -30.54
CA PRO A 48 -30.28 0.25 -31.81
C PRO A 48 -29.39 -0.23 -32.97
N ASP A 49 -29.95 -1.12 -33.78
CA ASP A 49 -29.43 -1.58 -35.08
C ASP A 49 -29.34 -0.40 -36.07
N ALA A 50 -28.29 0.42 -35.96
CA ALA A 50 -27.96 1.38 -37.01
C ALA A 50 -26.55 1.93 -36.80
N LEU A 51 -25.52 1.18 -37.19
CA LEU A 51 -24.30 1.66 -37.85
C LEU A 51 -23.61 0.47 -38.56
N VAL A 52 -24.25 -0.01 -39.63
CA VAL A 52 -23.52 -0.70 -40.69
C VAL A 52 -22.78 0.38 -41.46
N SER A 53 -21.46 0.46 -41.29
CA SER A 53 -20.58 1.22 -42.17
C SER A 53 -19.18 0.61 -42.16
N GLU A 54 -18.95 -0.23 -43.15
CA GLU A 54 -17.72 -0.62 -43.84
C GLU A 54 -16.44 -0.83 -43.00
N GLU A 55 -16.04 -2.09 -42.91
CA GLU A 55 -14.71 -2.51 -42.48
C GLU A 55 -13.64 -1.93 -43.43
N PRO A 56 -12.61 -1.21 -42.93
CA PRO A 56 -11.44 -0.95 -43.75
C PRO A 56 -10.68 -2.27 -43.93
N THR A 57 -10.66 -2.79 -45.16
CA THR A 57 -9.77 -3.88 -45.56
C THR A 57 -8.32 -3.41 -45.39
N ILE A 58 -7.70 -3.79 -44.28
CA ILE A 58 -6.25 -3.68 -44.10
C ILE A 58 -5.60 -4.80 -44.92
N ASP A 59 -4.99 -4.43 -46.04
CA ASP A 59 -4.07 -5.27 -46.81
C ASP A 59 -2.83 -5.58 -45.97
N LEU A 60 -2.88 -6.70 -45.24
CA LEU A 60 -1.71 -7.28 -44.59
C LEU A 60 -0.85 -7.98 -45.64
N GLY A 61 -0.09 -7.18 -46.39
CA GLY A 61 1.04 -7.70 -47.14
C GLY A 61 1.91 -8.53 -46.20
N VAL A 62 2.05 -9.83 -46.52
CA VAL A 62 2.88 -10.77 -45.78
C VAL A 62 4.31 -10.27 -45.82
N ARG A 63 4.73 -9.57 -44.77
CA ARG A 63 6.15 -9.30 -44.52
C ARG A 63 6.75 -10.59 -44.00
N ASP A 64 7.62 -11.16 -44.84
CA ASP A 64 8.54 -12.22 -44.48
C ASP A 64 9.30 -11.84 -43.20
N LEU A 65 8.94 -12.49 -42.09
CA LEU A 65 9.50 -12.29 -40.74
C LEU A 65 10.63 -13.29 -40.46
N SER A 66 11.48 -13.55 -41.45
CA SER A 66 12.65 -14.42 -41.30
C SER A 66 13.93 -13.69 -40.82
N SER A 67 13.81 -12.58 -40.09
CA SER A 67 14.98 -11.91 -39.50
C SER A 67 14.64 -10.96 -38.34
N VAL A 68 14.01 -11.47 -37.28
CA VAL A 68 14.09 -10.84 -35.95
C VAL A 68 14.51 -11.90 -34.94
N GLN A 69 15.72 -12.43 -35.16
CA GLN A 69 16.44 -13.17 -34.15
C GLN A 69 17.11 -12.15 -33.23
N ASP A 70 16.88 -12.31 -31.93
CA ASP A 70 17.60 -11.67 -30.82
C ASP A 70 17.07 -10.31 -30.32
N ALA A 71 15.99 -10.39 -29.54
CA ALA A 71 15.94 -9.67 -28.27
C ALA A 71 15.42 -10.66 -27.24
N SER A 72 16.18 -10.88 -26.16
CA SER A 72 15.70 -11.58 -24.98
C SER A 72 14.50 -10.81 -24.43
N VAL A 73 13.31 -11.21 -24.87
CA VAL A 73 12.05 -10.92 -24.18
C VAL A 73 12.23 -11.42 -22.77
N SER A 74 12.56 -10.50 -21.86
CA SER A 74 12.28 -10.71 -20.45
C SER A 74 10.80 -10.98 -20.42
N ASP A 75 10.47 -12.21 -20.07
CA ASP A 75 9.14 -12.79 -20.05
C ASP A 75 8.22 -11.91 -19.17
N LEU A 76 7.62 -10.89 -19.78
CA LEU A 76 6.54 -10.11 -19.19
C LEU A 76 5.27 -10.95 -19.35
N THR A 77 5.21 -12.08 -18.66
CA THR A 77 4.01 -12.90 -18.61
C THR A 77 2.86 -12.10 -18.02
N ALA A 78 1.68 -12.23 -18.64
CA ALA A 78 0.47 -11.57 -18.19
C ALA A 78 0.18 -11.90 -16.72
N PRO A 79 -0.28 -10.92 -15.91
CA PRO A 79 -0.61 -11.16 -14.51
C PRO A 79 -1.56 -12.35 -14.34
N GLN A 80 -1.06 -13.43 -13.75
CA GLN A 80 -1.89 -14.55 -13.30
C GLN A 80 -2.29 -14.36 -11.84
N GLY A 81 -3.43 -14.94 -11.46
CA GLY A 81 -3.79 -15.16 -10.07
C GLY A 81 -2.68 -15.92 -9.33
N CYS A 82 -2.65 -15.80 -8.01
CA CYS A 82 -1.89 -16.71 -7.16
C CYS A 82 -2.26 -16.56 -5.69
N THR A 83 -1.68 -17.43 -4.87
CA THR A 83 -1.71 -17.35 -3.41
C THR A 83 -0.30 -17.48 -2.85
N LEU A 84 0.14 -16.50 -2.09
CA LEU A 84 1.34 -16.57 -1.24
C LEU A 84 0.91 -16.61 0.22
N SER A 85 1.18 -17.71 0.90
CA SER A 85 1.03 -17.82 2.35
C SER A 85 2.34 -17.47 3.04
N VAL A 86 2.27 -16.56 4.00
CA VAL A 86 3.42 -16.06 4.78
C VAL A 86 3.22 -16.43 6.23
N SER A 87 4.24 -16.99 6.89
CA SER A 87 4.27 -17.10 8.34
C SER A 87 5.64 -16.75 8.93
N VAL A 88 5.63 -16.14 10.12
CA VAL A 88 6.82 -15.76 10.88
C VAL A 88 6.53 -15.84 12.37
N THR A 89 7.48 -16.31 13.17
CA THR A 89 7.42 -16.20 14.63
C THR A 89 8.22 -14.99 15.07
N THR A 90 7.54 -14.00 15.67
CA THR A 90 8.22 -12.82 16.20
C THR A 90 8.84 -13.10 17.57
N SER A 91 9.89 -12.38 17.94
CA SER A 91 10.41 -12.31 19.32
C SER A 91 10.73 -10.86 19.71
N SER A 92 11.08 -10.62 20.98
CA SER A 92 11.37 -9.28 21.48
C SER A 92 12.56 -8.64 20.74
N ALA A 93 12.47 -7.32 20.55
CA ALA A 93 13.57 -6.48 20.07
C ALA A 93 14.34 -5.82 21.25
N GLY A 94 14.09 -6.26 22.49
CA GLY A 94 14.76 -5.79 23.70
C GLY A 94 14.19 -4.49 24.28
N GLY A 95 13.06 -4.01 23.78
CA GLY A 95 12.45 -2.76 24.19
C GLY A 95 11.67 -2.81 25.50
N LYS A 96 11.55 -1.65 26.15
CA LYS A 96 10.82 -1.45 27.43
C LYS A 96 9.34 -1.86 27.42
N TYR A 97 8.72 -2.02 26.25
CA TYR A 97 7.32 -2.45 26.16
C TYR A 97 7.15 -3.94 25.94
N ALA A 98 8.23 -4.71 25.76
CA ALA A 98 8.16 -6.15 25.65
C ALA A 98 7.37 -6.75 26.83
N PRO A 99 6.49 -7.74 26.59
CA PRO A 99 6.26 -8.43 25.32
C PRO A 99 5.25 -7.73 24.39
N ARG A 100 4.74 -6.54 24.78
CA ARG A 100 3.85 -5.76 23.91
C ARG A 100 4.64 -5.19 22.74
N ASN A 101 4.16 -5.47 21.54
CA ASN A 101 4.88 -5.12 20.31
C ASN A 101 3.92 -4.62 19.24
N ILE A 102 4.48 -3.89 18.29
CA ILE A 102 3.83 -3.48 17.05
C ILE A 102 4.66 -3.96 15.86
N GLY A 103 4.04 -4.08 14.71
CA GLY A 103 4.75 -4.47 13.50
C GLY A 103 3.89 -4.52 12.25
N ALA A 104 4.56 -4.79 11.13
CA ALA A 104 3.97 -4.90 9.82
C ALA A 104 4.62 -6.03 9.01
N ILE A 105 3.81 -6.63 8.14
CA ILE A 105 4.21 -7.51 7.04
C ILE A 105 3.67 -6.88 5.76
N TRP A 106 4.52 -6.67 4.76
CA TRP A 106 4.11 -6.11 3.47
C TRP A 106 4.87 -6.75 2.30
N ILE A 107 4.32 -6.56 1.10
CA ILE A 107 4.97 -6.90 -0.16
C ILE A 107 5.58 -5.65 -0.76
N SER A 108 6.84 -5.77 -1.17
CA SER A 108 7.52 -4.83 -2.05
C SER A 108 7.84 -5.51 -3.39
N ASP A 109 7.98 -4.75 -4.46
CA ASP A 109 8.53 -5.26 -5.72
C ASP A 109 10.05 -5.50 -5.62
N GLY A 110 10.66 -6.04 -6.68
CA GLY A 110 12.10 -6.31 -6.73
C GLY A 110 13.01 -5.08 -6.55
N SER A 111 12.46 -3.88 -6.75
CA SER A 111 13.12 -2.59 -6.50
C SER A 111 12.83 -2.01 -5.11
N GLY A 112 12.11 -2.74 -4.26
CA GLY A 112 11.78 -2.32 -2.90
C GLY A 112 10.56 -1.40 -2.78
N ARG A 113 9.85 -1.11 -3.88
CA ARG A 113 8.68 -0.22 -3.87
C ARG A 113 7.47 -0.95 -3.29
N PHE A 114 6.65 -0.24 -2.53
CA PHE A 114 5.47 -0.81 -1.87
C PHE A 114 4.43 -1.33 -2.87
N VAL A 115 3.97 -2.55 -2.66
CA VAL A 115 2.88 -3.18 -3.43
C VAL A 115 1.61 -3.29 -2.59
N LYS A 116 1.71 -3.91 -1.40
CA LYS A 116 0.55 -4.15 -0.52
C LYS A 116 0.96 -4.50 0.91
N SER A 117 0.22 -4.01 1.90
CA SER A 117 0.33 -4.46 3.29
C SER A 117 -0.43 -5.78 3.46
N LEU A 118 0.11 -6.73 4.22
CA LEU A 118 -0.54 -8.02 4.49
C LEU A 118 -1.07 -8.12 5.92
N TYR A 119 -0.28 -7.66 6.88
CA TYR A 119 -0.68 -7.63 8.29
C TYR A 119 -0.02 -6.44 8.99
N VAL A 120 -0.80 -5.55 9.58
CA VAL A 120 -0.30 -4.46 10.42
C VAL A 120 -0.95 -4.51 11.82
N TRP A 121 -0.16 -4.82 12.85
CA TRP A 121 -0.60 -4.78 14.25
C TRP A 121 -0.01 -3.55 14.93
N ALA A 122 -0.65 -2.42 14.72
CA ALA A 122 -0.21 -1.17 15.31
C ALA A 122 -1.40 -0.23 15.44
N GLY A 123 -1.62 0.33 16.64
CA GLY A 123 -2.54 1.45 16.82
C GLY A 123 -1.82 2.78 16.56
N GLN A 124 -1.98 3.72 17.49
CA GLN A 124 -1.32 5.03 17.48
C GLN A 124 0.23 4.96 17.43
N ARG A 125 0.81 3.81 17.80
CA ARG A 125 2.26 3.59 17.76
C ARG A 125 2.79 3.25 16.36
N ALA A 126 1.94 3.14 15.35
CA ALA A 126 2.35 2.86 13.96
C ALA A 126 3.44 3.81 13.42
N LYS A 127 3.51 5.04 13.94
CA LYS A 127 4.59 6.01 13.65
C LYS A 127 6.01 5.49 13.89
N TYR A 128 6.18 4.44 14.71
CA TYR A 128 7.49 3.83 14.97
C TYR A 128 7.85 2.70 14.01
N LEU A 129 6.93 2.26 13.14
CA LEU A 129 7.20 1.36 12.02
C LEU A 129 7.78 2.17 10.86
N ARG A 130 9.04 2.61 11.01
CA ARG A 130 9.66 3.61 10.15
C ARG A 130 9.84 3.09 8.73
N LYS A 131 10.27 1.83 8.55
CA LYS A 131 10.51 1.26 7.22
C LYS A 131 9.21 1.09 6.45
N TRP A 132 8.18 0.57 7.11
CA TRP A 132 6.85 0.44 6.51
C TRP A 132 6.23 1.81 6.18
N ASN A 133 6.33 2.80 7.08
CA ASN A 133 5.85 4.15 6.81
C ASN A 133 6.60 4.81 5.64
N GLU A 134 7.92 4.59 5.53
CA GLU A 134 8.74 5.09 4.43
C GLU A 134 8.24 4.57 3.08
N VAL A 135 8.12 3.24 2.92
CA VAL A 135 7.75 2.64 1.63
C VAL A 135 6.29 2.95 1.24
N THR A 136 5.39 3.00 2.22
CA THR A 136 3.98 3.36 1.97
C THR A 136 3.83 4.83 1.59
N SER A 137 4.58 5.73 2.23
CA SER A 137 4.58 7.15 1.88
C SER A 137 5.21 7.41 0.51
N ALA A 138 6.29 6.70 0.16
CA ALA A 138 6.91 6.78 -1.17
C ALA A 138 5.96 6.33 -2.29
N ALA A 139 5.02 5.43 -1.99
CA ALA A 139 3.93 5.04 -2.90
C ALA A 139 2.71 5.97 -2.86
N SER A 140 2.80 7.14 -2.19
CA SER A 140 1.68 8.07 -1.97
C SER A 140 0.46 7.43 -1.28
N LEU A 141 0.69 6.40 -0.47
CA LEU A 141 -0.32 5.62 0.25
C LEU A 141 0.05 5.50 1.73
N PRO A 142 0.27 6.62 2.45
CA PRO A 142 0.87 6.62 3.78
C PRO A 142 0.12 5.69 4.74
N ALA A 143 0.85 4.79 5.38
CA ALA A 143 0.32 3.84 6.35
C ALA A 143 -0.84 2.98 5.82
N SER A 144 -0.88 2.69 4.51
CA SER A 144 -1.98 1.94 3.87
C SER A 144 -2.15 0.54 4.48
N ARG A 145 -3.41 0.25 4.84
CA ARG A 145 -3.89 -1.04 5.36
C ARG A 145 -4.95 -1.68 4.47
N VAL A 146 -5.05 -1.23 3.23
CA VAL A 146 -6.05 -1.73 2.27
C VAL A 146 -5.87 -3.24 2.12
N ASP A 147 -6.94 -3.98 2.41
CA ASP A 147 -7.03 -5.45 2.46
C ASP A 147 -5.97 -6.16 3.34
N ALA A 148 -5.35 -5.44 4.29
CA ALA A 148 -4.45 -6.04 5.25
C ALA A 148 -5.22 -6.54 6.47
N ILE A 149 -4.74 -7.61 7.11
CA ILE A 149 -5.13 -7.92 8.48
C ILE A 149 -4.69 -6.72 9.34
N SER A 150 -5.61 -6.15 10.13
CA SER A 150 -5.28 -5.04 11.01
C SER A 150 -5.72 -5.29 12.43
N SER A 151 -4.87 -4.91 13.38
CA SER A 151 -5.17 -5.01 14.80
C SER A 151 -4.49 -3.89 15.60
N ALA A 152 -4.89 -3.77 16.87
CA ALA A 152 -4.19 -2.92 17.83
C ALA A 152 -2.80 -3.49 18.17
N THR A 153 -2.07 -2.80 19.05
CA THR A 153 -0.82 -3.31 19.64
C THR A 153 -1.08 -4.68 20.27
N LEU A 154 -0.25 -5.68 19.94
CA LEU A 154 -0.39 -7.03 20.50
C LEU A 154 0.26 -7.11 21.88
N GLY A 155 -0.34 -7.93 22.75
CA GLY A 155 0.12 -8.13 24.13
C GLY A 155 1.31 -9.09 24.26
N SER A 156 1.60 -9.87 23.23
CA SER A 156 2.67 -10.88 23.23
C SER A 156 3.32 -11.04 21.87
N HIS A 157 4.50 -11.66 21.85
CA HIS A 157 5.12 -12.18 20.64
C HIS A 157 4.53 -13.55 20.28
N GLY A 158 4.64 -13.95 19.01
CA GLY A 158 4.26 -15.28 18.56
C GLY A 158 4.18 -15.38 17.04
N VAL A 159 3.45 -16.38 16.55
CA VAL A 159 3.23 -16.58 15.11
C VAL A 159 2.37 -15.46 14.54
N ARG A 160 2.80 -14.92 13.39
CA ARG A 160 2.05 -14.01 12.53
C ARG A 160 1.96 -14.65 11.16
N SER A 161 0.75 -14.74 10.65
CA SER A 161 0.48 -15.31 9.33
C SER A 161 -0.41 -14.39 8.54
N ALA A 162 -0.19 -14.34 7.23
CA ALA A 162 -1.02 -13.61 6.29
C ALA A 162 -0.97 -14.26 4.91
N THR A 163 -1.93 -13.93 4.06
CA THR A 163 -2.00 -14.43 2.69
C THR A 163 -2.05 -13.25 1.73
N TRP A 164 -1.29 -13.33 0.65
CA TRP A 164 -1.36 -12.39 -0.46
C TRP A 164 -1.96 -13.07 -1.68
N LYS A 165 -2.95 -12.42 -2.30
CA LYS A 165 -3.62 -12.89 -3.52
C LYS A 165 -3.01 -12.30 -4.79
N CYS A 166 -1.75 -11.89 -4.71
CA CYS A 166 -0.99 -11.36 -5.83
C CYS A 166 -1.61 -10.12 -6.47
N THR A 167 -2.26 -9.30 -5.64
CA THR A 167 -2.87 -8.04 -6.03
C THR A 167 -2.19 -6.84 -5.40
N ASP A 168 -2.28 -5.69 -6.06
CA ASP A 168 -1.90 -4.40 -5.47
C ASP A 168 -3.03 -3.84 -4.57
N THR A 169 -2.85 -2.61 -4.09
CA THR A 169 -3.84 -1.90 -3.25
C THR A 169 -5.14 -1.54 -3.96
N THR A 170 -5.19 -1.63 -5.29
CA THR A 170 -6.41 -1.44 -6.10
C THR A 170 -7.16 -2.74 -6.35
N GLY A 171 -6.59 -3.87 -5.91
CA GLY A 171 -7.15 -5.21 -6.15
C GLY A 171 -6.77 -5.79 -7.52
N LYS A 172 -5.93 -5.09 -8.30
CA LYS A 172 -5.47 -5.57 -9.61
C LYS A 172 -4.33 -6.58 -9.44
N LEU A 173 -4.35 -7.65 -10.25
CA LEU A 173 -3.26 -8.61 -10.31
C LEU A 173 -1.95 -7.93 -10.74
N VAL A 174 -0.87 -8.23 -10.00
CA VAL A 174 0.47 -7.74 -10.35
C VAL A 174 1.15 -8.70 -11.33
N VAL A 175 2.00 -8.14 -12.19
CA VAL A 175 2.78 -8.89 -13.17
C VAL A 175 3.69 -9.91 -12.49
N ASP A 176 4.03 -10.98 -13.22
CA ASP A 176 5.09 -11.89 -12.77
C ASP A 176 6.43 -11.15 -12.66
N GLY A 177 7.33 -11.65 -11.81
CA GLY A 177 8.62 -11.02 -11.57
C GLY A 177 9.10 -11.13 -10.14
N SER A 178 10.13 -10.35 -9.80
CA SER A 178 10.75 -10.35 -8.48
C SER A 178 9.96 -9.50 -7.49
N TYR A 179 9.79 -10.04 -6.29
CA TYR A 179 9.11 -9.40 -5.17
C TYR A 179 9.84 -9.70 -3.86
N GLN A 180 9.44 -9.03 -2.80
CA GLN A 180 9.95 -9.22 -1.44
C GLN A 180 8.80 -9.25 -0.45
N VAL A 181 8.83 -10.20 0.48
CA VAL A 181 8.03 -10.13 1.71
C VAL A 181 8.89 -9.48 2.79
N CYS A 182 8.45 -8.33 3.28
CA CYS A 182 9.17 -7.57 4.28
C CYS A 182 8.45 -7.58 5.63
N PHE A 183 9.26 -7.54 6.68
CA PHE A 183 8.84 -7.60 8.07
C PHE A 183 9.45 -6.41 8.83
N GLU A 184 8.69 -5.79 9.72
CA GLU A 184 9.18 -4.80 10.69
C GLU A 184 8.47 -5.01 12.02
N LEU A 185 9.21 -4.90 13.12
CA LEU A 185 8.68 -4.99 14.47
C LEU A 185 9.41 -4.02 15.39
N THR A 186 8.70 -3.49 16.39
CA THR A 186 9.33 -2.83 17.53
C THR A 186 8.50 -2.99 18.82
N ASP A 187 9.20 -3.10 19.94
CA ASP A 187 8.67 -3.09 21.31
C ASP A 187 9.25 -1.90 22.12
N PHE A 188 9.71 -0.85 21.44
CA PHE A 188 10.12 0.44 22.02
C PHE A 188 9.67 1.62 21.12
N ASP A 189 9.95 2.85 21.52
CA ASP A 189 9.54 4.06 20.81
C ASP A 189 10.58 4.47 19.75
N GLY A 190 10.90 3.53 18.86
CA GLY A 190 11.92 3.71 17.84
C GLY A 190 11.85 2.61 16.79
N GLN A 191 12.69 2.76 15.76
CA GLN A 191 12.83 1.76 14.71
C GLN A 191 13.41 0.49 15.31
N GLY A 192 12.68 -0.61 15.18
CA GLY A 192 13.17 -1.92 15.55
C GLY A 192 13.71 -2.69 14.34
N PRO A 193 13.96 -4.00 14.50
CA PRO A 193 14.43 -4.86 13.43
C PRO A 193 13.48 -4.90 12.25
N SER A 194 14.06 -5.00 11.05
CA SER A 194 13.35 -5.25 9.80
C SER A 194 14.17 -6.20 8.94
N ASP A 195 13.49 -7.06 8.19
CA ASP A 195 14.12 -7.96 7.21
C ASP A 195 13.19 -8.17 6.01
N CYS A 196 13.75 -8.43 4.83
CA CYS A 196 12.99 -8.72 3.61
C CYS A 196 13.47 -10.02 2.99
N VAL A 197 12.53 -10.85 2.57
CA VAL A 197 12.78 -12.13 1.90
C VAL A 197 12.36 -12.01 0.45
N ALA A 198 13.33 -12.10 -0.46
CA ALA A 198 13.07 -12.08 -1.89
C ALA A 198 12.41 -13.39 -2.36
N PHE A 199 11.54 -13.28 -3.36
CA PHE A 199 10.94 -14.40 -4.07
C PHE A 199 10.55 -13.98 -5.50
N THR A 200 10.26 -14.96 -6.35
CA THR A 200 9.78 -14.72 -7.72
C THR A 200 8.33 -15.18 -7.84
N LYS A 201 7.44 -14.29 -8.27
CA LYS A 201 6.09 -14.64 -8.73
C LYS A 201 6.20 -15.13 -10.16
N GLY A 202 5.64 -16.31 -10.44
CA GLY A 202 5.61 -16.91 -11.78
C GLY A 202 4.73 -18.15 -11.80
N SER A 203 4.90 -18.99 -12.82
CA SER A 203 4.06 -20.18 -13.06
C SER A 203 4.47 -21.43 -12.25
N ALA A 204 5.58 -21.39 -11.52
CA ALA A 204 6.05 -22.50 -10.71
C ALA A 204 5.72 -22.30 -9.21
N PRO A 205 5.14 -23.29 -8.52
CA PRO A 205 4.96 -23.23 -7.08
C PRO A 205 6.30 -23.34 -6.36
N PHE A 206 6.39 -22.79 -5.15
CA PHE A 206 7.57 -22.94 -4.30
C PHE A 206 7.23 -22.93 -2.81
N SER A 207 8.14 -23.48 -2.02
CA SER A 207 8.15 -23.40 -0.57
C SER A 207 9.56 -23.08 -0.10
N VAL A 208 9.71 -22.05 0.73
CA VAL A 208 11.03 -21.64 1.25
C VAL A 208 10.94 -21.33 2.74
N THR A 209 11.98 -21.75 3.47
CA THR A 209 12.17 -21.45 4.89
C THR A 209 13.40 -20.55 5.01
N PRO A 210 13.24 -19.22 4.99
CA PRO A 210 14.36 -18.29 5.16
C PRO A 210 15.06 -18.51 6.50
N ALA A 211 16.37 -18.25 6.56
CA ALA A 211 17.13 -18.27 7.80
C ALA A 211 16.51 -17.33 8.85
N ASP A 212 16.73 -17.55 10.14
CA ASP A 212 16.22 -16.63 11.15
C ASP A 212 16.93 -15.27 11.07
N ALA A 213 16.19 -14.20 11.36
CA ALA A 213 16.68 -12.83 11.45
C ALA A 213 16.34 -12.23 12.82
N ALA A 214 16.90 -11.06 13.14
CA ALA A 214 16.63 -10.37 14.40
C ALA A 214 15.13 -10.17 14.62
N SER A 215 14.60 -10.71 15.72
CA SER A 215 13.18 -10.69 16.06
C SER A 215 12.23 -11.46 15.12
N PHE A 216 12.75 -12.21 14.13
CA PHE A 216 11.95 -12.95 13.15
C PHE A 216 12.51 -14.37 12.94
N GLY A 217 11.92 -15.36 13.60
CA GLY A 217 12.29 -16.76 13.47
C GLY A 217 11.22 -17.62 12.79
N LYS A 218 11.58 -18.86 12.43
CA LYS A 218 10.66 -19.89 11.87
C LYS A 218 9.82 -19.33 10.71
N ARG A 219 10.50 -18.70 9.77
CA ARG A 219 9.88 -18.00 8.64
C ARG A 219 9.55 -19.01 7.55
N ARG A 220 8.38 -18.86 6.92
CA ARG A 220 7.96 -19.74 5.82
C ARG A 220 7.14 -18.97 4.80
N LEU A 221 7.50 -19.12 3.54
CA LEU A 221 6.70 -18.67 2.40
C LEU A 221 6.28 -19.88 1.56
N ASP A 222 5.01 -19.96 1.24
CA ASP A 222 4.42 -20.98 0.37
C ASP A 222 3.65 -20.30 -0.75
N PHE A 223 4.09 -20.50 -1.98
CA PHE A 223 3.54 -19.88 -3.16
C PHE A 223 2.88 -20.91 -4.08
N THR A 224 1.68 -20.57 -4.53
CA THR A 224 0.90 -21.36 -5.48
C THR A 224 0.38 -20.42 -6.57
N PRO A 225 0.79 -20.62 -7.84
CA PRO A 225 0.18 -19.97 -9.00
C PRO A 225 -1.34 -20.18 -9.05
#